data_AF-A0A528YNR9-F1
#
_entry.id   AF-A0A528YNR9-F1
#
_cell.length_a   1.000
_cell.length_b   1.000
_cell.length_c   1.000
_cell.angle_alpha   90.00
_cell.angle_beta   90.00
_cell.angle_gamma   90.00
#
_symmetry.space_group_name_H-M   'P 1'
#
loop_
_entity.id
_entity.type
_entity.pdbx_description
1 polymer ?
#
loop_
_entity_poly.entity_id
_entity_poly.type
_entity_poly.pdbx_seq_one_letter_code
_entity_poly.pdbx_strand_id
1 'polypeptide(L)' 'NMPILDVAIATGFTSHSYFAQSYRLQFGRPPSEERRTTY' A
#
# COMPACT_ATOMS: atom_id res chain seq x y z
N ASN A 1 8.08 9.13 -7.05
CA ASN A 1 7.58 7.79 -7.43
C ASN A 1 8.17 6.75 -6.47
N MET A 2 7.64 6.65 -5.25
CA MET A 2 8.09 5.66 -4.27
C MET A 2 7.40 4.31 -4.59
N PRO A 3 8.12 3.17 -4.66
CA PRO A 3 7.49 1.88 -4.87
C PRO A 3 6.61 1.51 -3.66
N ILE A 4 5.51 0.77 -3.90
CA ILE A 4 4.62 0.32 -2.81
C ILE A 4 5.40 -0.46 -1.75
N LEU A 5 6.43 -1.19 -2.16
CA LEU A 5 7.30 -1.91 -1.26
C LEU A 5 7.98 -0.99 -0.23
N ASP A 6 8.49 0.18 -0.65
CA ASP A 6 9.11 1.13 0.29
C ASP A 6 8.07 1.71 1.26
N VAL A 7 6.85 1.96 0.80
CA VAL A 7 5.74 2.39 1.66
C VAL A 7 5.38 1.31 2.68
N ALA A 8 5.34 0.05 2.25
CA ALA A 8 5.10 -1.08 3.13
C ALA A 8 6.19 -1.16 4.21
N ILE A 9 7.47 -1.10 3.82
CA ILE A 9 8.59 -1.13 4.77
C ILE A 9 8.56 0.07 5.73
N ALA A 10 8.32 1.28 5.23
CA ALA A 10 8.23 2.49 6.04
C ALA A 10 7.07 2.48 7.04
N THR A 11 5.98 1.77 6.72
CA THR A 11 4.81 1.61 7.61
C THR A 11 4.94 0.44 8.58
N GLY A 12 6.05 -0.31 8.54
CA GLY A 12 6.32 -1.45 9.43
C GLY A 12 5.89 -2.81 8.88
N PHE A 13 5.50 -2.89 7.60
CA PHE A 13 5.20 -4.14 6.92
C PHE A 13 6.46 -4.73 6.31
N THR A 14 6.74 -6.00 6.60
CA THR A 14 7.86 -6.75 6.02
C THR A 14 7.57 -7.29 4.61
N SER A 15 6.32 -7.21 4.14
CA SER A 15 5.91 -7.82 2.87
C SER A 15 4.81 -7.05 2.17
N HIS A 16 4.96 -6.89 0.85
CA HIS A 16 4.01 -6.21 -0.03
C HIS A 16 2.61 -6.85 0.00
N SER A 17 2.53 -8.19 -0.03
CA SER A 17 1.24 -8.90 -0.01
C SER A 17 0.48 -8.66 1.30
N TYR A 18 1.19 -8.64 2.44
CA TYR A 18 0.60 -8.38 3.75
C TYR A 18 0.12 -6.93 3.87
N PHE A 19 0.93 -5.99 3.37
CA PHE A 19 0.55 -4.58 3.26
C PHE A 19 -0.72 -4.41 2.42
N ALA A 20 -0.76 -4.97 1.20
CA ALA A 20 -1.92 -4.83 0.31
C ALA A 20 -3.20 -5.47 0.89
N GLN A 21 -3.07 -6.60 1.59
CA GLN A 21 -4.19 -7.26 2.26
C GLN A 21 -4.70 -6.45 3.45
N SER A 22 -3.81 -6.03 4.35
CA SER A 22 -4.16 -5.20 5.52
C SER A 22 -4.76 -3.85 5.09
N TYR A 23 -4.17 -3.23 4.08
CA TYR A 23 -4.64 -1.96 3.53
C TYR A 23 -6.06 -2.10 2.95
N ARG A 24 -6.37 -3.18 2.21
CA ARG A 24 -7.74 -3.45 1.75
C ARG A 24 -8.71 -3.70 2.89
N LEU A 25 -8.28 -4.40 3.95
CA LEU A 25 -9.12 -4.67 5.12
C LEU A 25 -9.45 -3.39 5.90
N GLN A 26 -8.50 -2.47 6.01
CA GLN A 26 -8.66 -1.19 6.72
C GLN A 26 -9.41 -0.14 5.90
N PHE A 27 -9.04 0.03 4.63
CA PHE A 27 -9.52 1.12 3.78
C PHE A 27 -10.56 0.69 2.74
N GLY A 28 -10.85 -0.61 2.61
CA GLY A 28 -11.79 -1.14 1.63
C GLY A 28 -11.33 -1.06 0.16
N ARG A 29 -10.15 -0.47 -0.10
CA ARG A 29 -9.61 -0.22 -1.44
C ARG A 29 -8.15 -0.66 -1.54
N PRO A 30 -7.65 -1.11 -2.69
CA PRO A 30 -6.25 -1.42 -2.89
C PRO A 30 -5.35 -0.16 -2.85
N PRO A 31 -4.11 -0.26 -2.36
CA PRO A 31 -3.16 0.86 -2.37
C PRO A 31 -2.78 1.34 -3.79
N SER A 32 -3.04 0.53 -4.83
CA SER A 32 -2.89 0.93 -6.23
C SER A 32 -3.88 2.02 -6.67
N GLU A 33 -5.04 2.14 -6.01
CA GLU A 33 -6.04 3.16 -6.31
C GLU A 33 -5.57 4.55 -5.85
N GLU A 34 -4.91 4.65 -4.68
CA GLU A 34 -4.31 5.92 -4.22
C GLU A 34 -3.17 6.39 -5.11
N ARG A 35 -2.35 5.47 -5.65
CA ARG A 35 -1.29 5.82 -6.61
C ARG A 35 -1.83 6.44 -7.90
N ARG A 36 -3.07 6.14 -8.27
CA ARG A 36 -3.71 6.72 -9.46
C ARG A 36 -4.30 8.11 -9.21
N THR A 37 -4.41 8.54 -7.95
CA THR A 37 -5.01 9.84 -7.58
C THR A 37 -3.99 10.96 -7.36
N THR A 38 -2.72 10.75 -7.74
CA THR A 38 -1.77 11.85 -7.84
C THR A 38 -1.77 12.35 -9.28
N TYR A 39 -2.61 13.35 -9.54
CA TYR A 39 -2.58 14.20 -10.73
C TYR A 39 -1.37 15.13 -10.66
#